data_AF-A0A6V8E559-F1
#
_entry.id   AF-A0A6V8E559-F1
#
_cell.length_a   1.000
_cell.length_b   1.000
_cell.length_c   1.000
_cell.angle_alpha   90.00
_cell.angle_beta   90.00
_cell.angle_gamma   90.00
#
_symmetry.space_group_name_H-M   'P 1'
#
loop_
_entity.id
_entity.type
_entity.pdbx_description
1 polymer ?
#
loop_
_entity_poly.entity_id
_entity_poly.type
_entity_poly.pdbx_seq_one_letter_code
_entity_poly.pdbx_strand_id
1 'polypeptide(L)'
;ADVLVVPQETTFTGGHLMDHNGETWRIRAIHTGSGRTMRGTVRAPDIKRMYLHEPPKSEHFAPRTPRERRQAWKEGRLGHNPNPERPKEHIKKGVNPNATRNRPRKKKRK
;
A
#
# COMPACT_ATOMS: atom_id res chain seq x y z
N ALA A 1 -19.89 -3.32 -23.42
CA ALA A 1 -18.74 -2.41 -23.61
C ALA A 1 -19.24 -1.02 -23.28
N ASP A 2 -18.51 -0.29 -22.47
CA ASP A 2 -18.93 1.04 -22.00
C ASP A 2 -18.44 2.14 -22.96
N VAL A 3 -19.11 3.31 -22.97
CA VAL A 3 -18.82 4.43 -23.87
C VAL A 3 -18.55 5.68 -23.04
N LEU A 4 -17.40 6.31 -23.29
CA LEU A 4 -16.99 7.56 -22.66
C LEU A 4 -17.05 8.68 -23.70
N VAL A 5 -17.85 9.72 -23.44
CA VAL A 5 -17.96 10.90 -24.31
C VAL A 5 -17.15 12.03 -23.67
N VAL A 6 -16.14 12.52 -24.38
CA VAL A 6 -15.24 13.59 -23.93
C VAL A 6 -14.91 14.55 -25.06
N PRO A 7 -14.49 15.79 -24.75
CA PRO A 7 -13.93 16.70 -25.74
C PRO A 7 -12.73 16.10 -26.49
N GLN A 8 -12.55 16.49 -27.74
CA GLN A 8 -11.45 16.00 -28.57
C GLN A 8 -10.06 16.35 -28.02
N GLU A 9 -9.94 17.47 -27.32
CA GLU A 9 -8.69 17.94 -26.70
C GLU A 9 -8.31 17.16 -25.43
N THR A 10 -9.20 16.31 -24.92
CA THR A 10 -8.93 15.52 -23.73
C THR A 10 -7.82 14.51 -24.01
N THR A 11 -6.89 14.38 -23.04
CA THR A 11 -5.79 13.42 -23.11
C THR A 11 -5.88 12.44 -21.96
N PHE A 12 -5.51 11.20 -22.24
CA PHE A 12 -5.45 10.13 -21.24
C PHE A 12 -4.03 9.62 -21.14
N THR A 13 -3.59 9.40 -19.91
CA THR A 13 -2.23 8.92 -19.62
C THR A 13 -2.28 7.54 -18.99
N GLY A 14 -1.57 6.58 -19.59
CA GLY A 14 -1.40 5.25 -19.03
C GLY A 14 -0.81 5.30 -17.61
N GLY A 15 -1.45 4.61 -16.68
CA GLY A 15 -1.06 4.52 -15.28
C GLY A 15 -1.75 5.50 -14.34
N HIS A 16 -2.45 6.50 -14.85
CA HIS A 16 -3.21 7.47 -14.04
C HIS A 16 -4.56 6.92 -13.58
N LEU A 17 -5.12 7.57 -12.56
CA LEU A 17 -6.48 7.35 -12.08
C LEU A 17 -7.45 8.22 -12.90
N MET A 18 -8.65 7.69 -13.16
CA MET A 18 -9.75 8.36 -13.83
C MET A 18 -11.05 8.01 -13.13
N ASP A 19 -11.98 8.95 -13.06
CA ASP A 19 -13.31 8.69 -12.53
C ASP A 19 -14.27 8.36 -13.69
N HIS A 20 -14.98 7.24 -13.57
CA HIS A 20 -15.93 6.78 -14.57
C HIS A 20 -17.07 6.02 -13.91
N ASN A 21 -18.32 6.37 -14.25
CA ASN A 21 -19.54 5.82 -13.65
C ASN A 21 -19.59 5.88 -12.11
N GLY A 22 -19.01 6.92 -11.51
CA GLY A 22 -19.00 7.10 -10.05
C GLY A 22 -17.96 6.27 -9.29
N GLU A 23 -17.12 5.51 -10.00
CA GLU A 23 -15.99 4.78 -9.43
C GLU A 23 -14.66 5.28 -9.99
N THR A 24 -13.62 5.26 -9.17
CA THR A 24 -12.26 5.60 -9.60
C THR A 24 -11.58 4.37 -10.16
N TRP A 25 -11.04 4.48 -11.37
CA TRP A 25 -10.36 3.42 -12.10
C TRP A 25 -8.92 3.82 -12.42
N ARG A 26 -8.02 2.86 -12.49
CA ARG A 26 -6.66 3.06 -13.01
C ARG A 26 -6.60 2.69 -14.48
N ILE A 27 -6.13 3.61 -15.33
CA ILE A 27 -5.83 3.34 -16.73
C ILE A 27 -4.61 2.41 -16.78
N ARG A 28 -4.78 1.14 -17.13
CA ARG A 28 -3.66 0.19 -17.22
C ARG A 28 -2.91 0.32 -18.53
N ALA A 29 -3.64 0.47 -19.63
CA ALA A 29 -3.12 0.53 -20.99
C ALA A 29 -4.11 1.25 -21.93
N ILE A 30 -3.56 1.92 -22.94
CA ILE A 30 -4.31 2.60 -23.99
C ILE A 30 -3.95 1.98 -25.33
N HIS A 31 -4.94 1.65 -26.17
CA HIS A 31 -4.74 1.09 -27.49
C HIS A 31 -5.17 2.06 -28.58
N THR A 32 -4.25 2.37 -29.52
CA THR A 32 -4.46 3.33 -30.61
C THR A 32 -4.64 2.67 -31.99
N GLY A 33 -4.72 1.33 -32.02
CA GLY A 33 -4.79 0.55 -33.26
C GLY A 33 -3.43 0.14 -33.83
N SER A 34 -2.41 0.99 -33.73
CA SER A 34 -1.04 0.62 -34.13
C SER A 34 -0.30 -0.16 -33.03
N GLY A 35 -0.73 -0.02 -31.78
CA GLY A 35 -0.12 -0.69 -30.63
C GLY A 35 -0.80 -0.35 -29.32
N ARG A 36 -0.28 -0.87 -28.21
CA ARG A 36 -0.72 -0.48 -26.86
C ARG A 36 0.38 0.28 -26.13
N THR A 37 0.00 1.28 -25.36
CA THR A 37 0.92 2.07 -24.55
C THR A 37 0.54 1.96 -23.07
N MET A 38 1.50 1.54 -22.24
CA MET A 38 1.26 1.33 -20.81
C MET A 38 1.44 2.59 -19.96
N ARG A 39 2.25 3.55 -20.43
CA ARG A 39 2.61 4.80 -19.72
C ARG A 39 2.62 6.06 -20.58
N GLY A 40 2.11 5.98 -21.81
CA GLY A 40 2.06 7.12 -22.71
C GLY A 40 0.79 7.93 -22.54
N THR A 41 0.87 9.19 -22.90
CA THR A 41 -0.26 10.10 -23.04
C THR A 41 -0.76 10.06 -24.47
N VAL A 42 -2.08 9.94 -24.64
CA VAL A 42 -2.73 9.82 -25.95
C VAL A 42 -3.96 10.73 -25.95
N ARG A 43 -4.25 11.39 -27.08
CA ARG A 43 -5.46 12.19 -27.26
C ARG A 43 -6.68 11.30 -27.45
N ALA A 44 -7.82 11.71 -26.90
CA ALA A 44 -9.09 10.99 -26.99
C ALA A 44 -9.44 10.44 -28.39
N PRO A 45 -9.35 11.21 -29.51
CA PRO A 45 -9.69 10.70 -30.84
C PRO A 45 -8.80 9.55 -31.33
N ASP A 46 -7.56 9.47 -30.85
CA ASP A 46 -6.61 8.43 -31.28
C ASP A 46 -6.81 7.11 -30.51
N ILE A 47 -7.68 7.10 -29.49
CA ILE A 47 -7.91 5.96 -28.62
C ILE A 47 -9.03 5.07 -29.18
N LYS A 48 -8.71 3.80 -29.43
CA LYS A 48 -9.71 2.80 -29.80
C LYS A 48 -10.28 2.09 -28.57
N ARG A 49 -9.42 1.75 -27.61
CA ARG A 49 -9.78 1.01 -26.39
C ARG A 49 -8.91 1.44 -25.21
N MET A 50 -9.50 1.55 -24.03
CA MET A 50 -8.79 1.71 -22.76
C MET A 50 -9.05 0.51 -21.86
N TYR A 51 -7.99 0.02 -21.21
CA TYR A 51 -8.10 -1.06 -20.23
C TYR A 51 -8.01 -0.46 -18.84
N LEU A 52 -9.09 -0.62 -18.07
CA LEU A 52 -9.22 -0.09 -16.72
C LEU A 52 -9.02 -1.21 -15.70
N HIS A 53 -8.28 -0.91 -14.64
CA HIS A 53 -8.10 -1.78 -13.50
C HIS A 53 -8.64 -1.09 -12.26
N GLU A 54 -9.03 -1.87 -11.25
CA GLU A 54 -9.31 -1.33 -9.93
C GLU A 54 -8.14 -0.46 -9.43
N PRO A 55 -8.45 0.65 -8.74
CA PRO A 55 -7.43 1.51 -8.18
C PRO A 55 -6.63 0.71 -7.14
N PRO A 56 -5.35 1.03 -6.94
CA PRO A 56 -4.58 0.36 -5.89
C PRO A 56 -5.28 0.58 -4.55
N LYS A 57 -5.58 -0.49 -3.83
CA LYS A 57 -6.16 -0.43 -2.47
C LYS A 57 -5.28 0.48 -1.61
N SER A 58 -5.88 1.49 -0.98
CA SER A 58 -5.19 2.45 -0.12
C SER A 58 -4.55 1.80 1.10
N GLU A 59 -5.03 0.62 1.51
CA GLU A 59 -4.66 0.01 2.78
C GLU A 59 -4.23 -1.44 2.62
N HIS A 60 -2.92 -1.64 2.68
CA HIS A 60 -2.28 -2.54 3.64
C HIS A 60 -0.78 -2.19 3.64
N PHE A 61 -0.35 -1.34 4.58
CA PHE A 61 1.09 -1.24 4.89
C PHE A 61 1.48 -2.52 5.65
N ALA A 62 1.70 -3.60 4.91
CA ALA A 62 2.39 -4.76 5.45
C ALA A 62 3.89 -4.51 5.23
N PRO A 63 4.68 -4.24 6.29
CA PRO A 63 6.11 -4.00 6.13
C PRO A 63 6.75 -5.23 5.47
N ARG A 64 7.37 -5.01 4.31
CA ARG A 64 7.97 -6.09 3.51
C ARG A 64 9.26 -6.61 4.14
N THR A 65 9.88 -5.80 4.98
CA THR A 65 11.13 -6.13 5.69
C THR A 65 11.03 -5.95 7.22
N PRO A 66 11.89 -6.63 8.00
CA PRO A 66 11.99 -6.42 9.45
C PRO A 66 12.37 -5.00 9.87
N ARG A 67 13.09 -4.26 9.00
CA ARG A 67 13.50 -2.87 9.26
C ARG A 67 12.30 -1.92 9.15
N GLU A 68 11.53 -2.04 8.08
CA GLU A 68 10.29 -1.28 7.86
C GLU A 68 9.27 -1.60 8.95
N ARG A 69 9.18 -2.86 9.40
CA ARG A 69 8.32 -3.24 10.54
C ARG A 69 8.71 -2.53 11.82
N ARG A 70 10.01 -2.48 12.14
CA ARG A 70 10.54 -1.78 13.32
C ARG A 70 10.30 -0.28 13.25
N GLN A 71 10.45 0.33 12.08
CA GLN A 71 10.21 1.74 11.88
C GLN A 71 8.71 2.07 11.98
N ALA A 72 7.84 1.28 11.36
CA ALA A 72 6.40 1.45 11.46
C ALA A 72 5.87 1.20 12.89
N TRP A 73 6.50 0.31 13.65
CA TRP A 73 6.23 0.15 15.08
C TRP A 73 6.62 1.40 15.87
N LYS A 74 7.78 2.01 15.58
CA LYS A 74 8.19 3.28 16.20
C LYS A 74 7.26 4.45 15.83
N GLU A 75 6.83 4.50 14.58
CA GLU A 75 5.97 5.57 14.03
C GLU A 75 4.47 5.32 14.27
N GLY A 76 4.08 4.22 14.92
CA GLY A 76 2.67 3.88 15.17
C GLY A 76 1.86 3.54 13.91
N ARG A 77 2.52 3.32 12.77
CA ARG A 77 1.90 2.97 11.47
C ARG A 77 1.56 1.48 11.34
N LEU A 78 1.98 0.67 12.31
CA LEU A 78 1.76 -0.78 12.34
C LEU A 78 0.38 -1.12 12.95
N GLY A 79 -0.71 -0.81 12.24
CA GLY A 79 -2.10 -1.24 12.52
C GLY A 79 -2.48 -1.50 13.99
N HIS A 80 -3.33 -2.52 14.23
CA HIS A 80 -3.65 -3.00 15.58
C HIS A 80 -2.56 -3.99 16.03
N ASN A 81 -1.61 -3.53 16.86
CA ASN A 81 -0.51 -4.33 17.40
C ASN A 81 -0.57 -4.34 18.94
N PRO A 82 -1.55 -5.04 19.55
CA PRO A 82 -1.63 -5.15 20.99
C PRO A 82 -0.42 -5.91 21.53
N ASN A 83 0.04 -5.54 22.72
CA ASN A 83 1.02 -6.36 23.41
C ASN A 83 0.44 -7.75 23.65
N PRO A 84 1.19 -8.83 23.42
CA PRO A 84 0.69 -10.17 23.65
C PRO A 84 0.30 -10.31 25.12
N GLU A 85 -0.99 -10.55 25.37
CA GLU A 85 -1.48 -10.90 26.69
C GLU A 85 -0.93 -12.28 27.02
N ARG A 86 -0.08 -12.33 28.05
CA ARG A 86 0.46 -13.62 28.50
C ARG A 86 -0.68 -14.41 29.14
N PRO A 87 -0.87 -15.69 28.79
CA PRO A 87 -1.81 -16.54 29.50
C PRO A 87 -1.45 -16.56 30.98
N LYS A 88 -2.36 -16.06 31.83
CA LYS A 88 -2.14 -15.95 33.29
C LYS A 88 -1.91 -17.33 33.94
N GLU A 89 -2.41 -18.39 33.30
CA GLU A 89 -2.38 -19.77 33.79
C GLU A 89 -0.99 -20.43 33.73
N HIS A 90 -0.08 -19.94 32.88
CA HIS A 90 1.22 -20.60 32.62
C HIS A 90 2.40 -19.92 33.34
N ILE A 91 2.16 -19.23 34.45
CA ILE A 91 3.24 -18.69 35.27
C ILE A 91 3.82 -19.85 36.08
N LYS A 92 4.98 -20.35 35.64
CA LYS A 92 5.75 -21.35 36.40
C LYS A 92 5.97 -20.84 37.83
N LYS A 93 5.74 -21.70 38.82
CA LYS A 93 5.96 -21.41 40.24
C LYS A 93 7.38 -20.86 40.43
N GLY A 94 7.48 -19.62 40.94
CA GLY A 94 8.76 -18.92 41.17
C GLY A 94 9.17 -17.87 40.14
N VAL A 95 8.41 -17.67 39.05
CA VAL A 95 8.66 -16.58 38.08
C VAL A 95 7.77 -15.37 38.40
N ASN A 96 8.37 -14.26 38.81
CA ASN A 96 7.65 -12.98 38.91
C ASN A 96 7.72 -12.24 37.55
N PRO A 97 6.61 -12.14 36.79
CA PRO A 97 6.60 -11.49 35.49
C PRO A 97 6.76 -9.96 35.56
N ASN A 98 6.59 -9.34 36.74
CA ASN A 98 6.67 -7.90 36.96
C ASN A 98 8.03 -7.47 37.56
N ALA A 99 8.99 -8.38 37.67
CA ALA A 99 10.31 -8.06 38.18
C ALA A 99 11.11 -7.23 37.14
N THR A 100 11.43 -5.98 37.48
CA THR A 100 12.32 -5.14 36.68
C THR A 100 13.74 -5.74 36.71
N ARG A 101 14.20 -6.34 35.60
CA ARG A 101 15.61 -6.76 35.46
C ARG A 101 16.51 -5.53 35.45
N ASN A 102 17.17 -5.24 36.56
CA ASN A 102 18.32 -4.35 36.58
C ASN A 102 19.44 -4.98 35.73
N ARG A 103 19.55 -4.56 34.46
CA ARG A 103 20.68 -4.94 33.61
C ARG A 103 21.91 -4.15 34.05
N PRO A 104 23.04 -4.79 34.39
CA PRO A 104 24.27 -4.05 34.64
C PRO A 104 24.66 -3.30 33.37
N ARG A 105 24.90 -1.98 33.49
CA ARG A 105 25.39 -1.14 32.40
C ARG A 105 26.73 -1.71 31.92
N LYS A 106 26.80 -2.20 30.68
CA LYS A 106 28.08 -2.58 30.06
C LYS A 106 28.98 -1.34 30.03
N LYS A 107 30.14 -1.39 30.70
CA LYS A 107 31.15 -0.34 30.62
C LYS A 107 31.56 -0.15 29.15
N LYS A 108 31.57 1.11 28.68
CA LYS A 108 32.08 1.45 27.35
C LYS A 108 33.57 1.08 27.30
N ARG A 109 33.99 0.35 26.27
CA ARG A 109 35.41 0.13 26.00
C ARG A 109 35.99 1.46 25.50
N LYS A 110 37.11 1.86 26.09
CA LYS A 110 37.87 3.08 25.78
C LYS A 110 38.63 2.91 24.47
#